data_AF-A0A0P6Y7Q8-F1
#
_entry.id   AF-A0A0P6Y7Q8-F1
#
_cell.length_a   1.000
_cell.length_b   1.000
_cell.length_c   1.000
_cell.angle_alpha   90.00
_cell.angle_beta   90.00
_cell.angle_gamma   90.00
#
_symmetry.space_group_name_H-M   'P 1'
#
loop_
_entity.id
_entity.type
_entity.pdbx_description
1 polymer ?
#
loop_
_entity_poly.entity_id
_entity_poly.type
_entity_poly.pdbx_seq_one_letter_code
_entity_poly.pdbx_strand_id
1 'polypeptide(L)'
;MQTLFQQLRQPKQSLAEQHNQPDQQWPYRAWLQHAGLAVGGSLIYGGSLQQAVPQWSRRGAARWLTLSAGAGWLVLGPALVFASRGKINSCIQACLVSMSYGETILLIGALLNYLLKTQAYAQQRNLLLVLIANISMASTLAEQLSVIKVARWQTWLLWMLLLNGTGASCFYRLRHLLAK
;
A
#
# COMPACT_ATOMS: atom_id res chain seq x y z
N MET A 1 1.05 -11.91 21.24
CA MET A 1 1.22 -10.94 20.14
C MET A 1 0.98 -11.67 18.82
N GLN A 2 0.09 -11.16 17.97
CA GLN A 2 -0.09 -11.71 16.62
C GLN A 2 1.17 -11.48 15.78
N THR A 3 1.50 -12.43 14.92
CA THR A 3 2.63 -12.29 13.98
C THR A 3 2.21 -11.50 12.73
N LEU A 4 3.18 -10.90 12.03
CA LEU A 4 2.94 -10.20 10.75
C LEU A 4 2.19 -11.10 9.75
N PHE A 5 2.54 -12.39 9.70
CA PHE A 5 1.87 -13.36 8.82
C PHE A 5 0.40 -13.60 9.22
N GLN A 6 0.10 -13.69 10.52
CA GLN A 6 -1.28 -13.81 11.00
C GLN A 6 -2.10 -12.58 10.64
N GLN A 7 -1.55 -11.38 10.80
CA GLN A 7 -2.22 -10.13 10.45
C GLN A 7 -2.51 -10.02 8.95
N LEU A 8 -1.61 -10.53 8.09
CA LEU A 8 -1.85 -10.60 6.64
C LEU A 8 -2.88 -11.66 6.25
N ARG A 9 -2.91 -12.80 6.96
CA ARG A 9 -3.85 -13.89 6.68
C ARG A 9 -5.27 -13.57 7.13
N GLN A 10 -5.41 -12.86 8.25
CA GLN A 10 -6.68 -12.58 8.92
C GLN A 10 -6.79 -11.08 9.30
N PRO A 11 -6.73 -10.16 8.32
CA PRO A 11 -6.63 -8.72 8.58
C PRO A 11 -7.83 -8.18 9.36
N LYS A 12 -9.04 -8.63 9.01
CA LYS A 12 -10.28 -8.25 9.71
C LYS A 12 -10.29 -8.67 11.18
N GLN A 13 -9.85 -9.90 11.47
CA GLN A 13 -9.82 -10.43 12.84
C GLN A 13 -8.75 -9.72 13.67
N SER A 14 -7.57 -9.46 13.08
CA SER A 14 -6.51 -8.69 13.74
C SER A 14 -6.96 -7.30 14.19
N LEU A 15 -7.73 -6.60 13.34
CA LEU A 15 -8.26 -5.29 13.70
C LEU A 15 -9.36 -5.38 14.76
N ALA A 16 -10.23 -6.41 14.68
CA ALA A 16 -11.29 -6.61 15.65
C ALA A 16 -10.74 -6.88 17.06
N GLU A 17 -9.72 -7.75 17.17
CA GLU A 17 -9.02 -8.01 18.44
C GLU A 17 -8.42 -6.72 19.00
N GLN A 18 -7.68 -5.96 18.19
CA GLN A 18 -7.10 -4.69 18.62
C GLN A 18 -8.17 -3.66 19.02
N HIS A 19 -9.30 -3.59 18.29
CA HIS A 19 -10.36 -2.64 18.60
C HIS A 19 -11.06 -2.95 19.93
N ASN A 20 -11.14 -4.22 20.30
CA ASN A 20 -11.78 -4.69 21.53
C ASN A 20 -10.85 -4.66 22.75
N GLN A 21 -9.57 -4.32 22.59
CA GLN A 21 -8.58 -4.27 23.65
C GLN A 21 -7.98 -2.86 23.79
N PRO A 22 -8.74 -1.88 24.31
CA PRO A 22 -8.31 -0.47 24.37
C PRO A 22 -7.10 -0.24 25.28
N ASP A 23 -6.93 -1.08 26.30
CA ASP A 23 -5.83 -0.97 27.28
C ASP A 23 -4.54 -1.66 26.83
N GLN A 24 -4.55 -2.31 25.67
CA GLN A 24 -3.38 -3.01 25.18
C GLN A 24 -2.33 -2.04 24.67
N GLN A 25 -1.10 -2.25 25.13
CA GLN A 25 0.07 -1.50 24.71
C GLN A 25 0.19 -1.50 23.18
N TRP A 26 0.48 -0.33 22.61
CA TRP A 26 0.43 -0.11 21.16
C TRP A 26 1.35 -1.10 20.43
N PRO A 27 0.91 -1.72 19.32
CA PRO A 27 1.68 -2.75 18.63
C PRO A 27 2.77 -2.16 17.74
N TYR A 28 3.59 -1.24 18.26
CA TYR A 28 4.63 -0.51 17.53
C TYR A 28 5.57 -1.42 16.74
N ARG A 29 5.95 -2.56 17.31
CA ARG A 29 6.82 -3.53 16.62
C ARG A 29 6.16 -4.06 15.34
N ALA A 30 4.88 -4.41 15.39
CA ALA A 30 4.14 -4.87 14.22
C ALA A 30 3.98 -3.73 13.20
N TRP A 31 3.69 -2.51 13.67
CA TRP A 31 3.58 -1.34 12.80
C TRP A 31 4.89 -1.04 12.06
N LEU A 32 6.03 -1.11 12.75
CA LEU A 32 7.34 -0.94 12.15
C LEU A 32 7.66 -2.02 11.11
N GLN A 33 7.26 -3.28 11.37
CA GLN A 33 7.44 -4.36 10.41
C GLN A 33 6.60 -4.14 9.15
N HIS A 34 5.33 -3.75 9.30
CA HIS A 34 4.47 -3.42 8.16
C HIS A 34 4.95 -2.19 7.40
N ALA A 35 5.39 -1.14 8.09
CA ALA A 35 5.96 0.05 7.45
C ALA A 35 7.26 -0.29 6.69
N GLY A 36 8.13 -1.10 7.29
CA GLY A 36 9.36 -1.58 6.65
C GLY A 36 9.07 -2.42 5.41
N LEU A 37 8.09 -3.33 5.47
CA LEU A 37 7.63 -4.10 4.32
C LEU A 37 7.04 -3.20 3.24
N ALA A 38 6.25 -2.21 3.62
CA ALA A 38 5.61 -1.31 2.66
C ALA A 38 6.65 -0.46 1.92
N VAL A 39 7.52 0.24 2.65
CA VAL A 39 8.55 1.11 2.07
C VAL A 39 9.59 0.29 1.30
N GLY A 40 10.06 -0.81 1.89
CA GLY A 40 11.03 -1.70 1.26
C GLY A 40 10.47 -2.35 -0.01
N GLY A 41 9.22 -2.82 0.05
CA GLY A 41 8.47 -3.37 -1.09
C GLY A 41 8.37 -2.37 -2.23
N SER A 42 7.92 -1.14 -1.95
CA SER A 42 7.77 -0.10 -2.97
C SER A 42 9.11 0.23 -3.64
N LEU A 43 10.19 0.32 -2.86
CA LEU A 43 11.54 0.59 -3.37
C LEU A 43 12.06 -0.55 -4.26
N ILE A 44 11.89 -1.81 -3.81
CA ILE A 44 12.33 -3.00 -4.55
C ILE A 44 11.53 -3.13 -5.85
N TYR A 45 10.21 -3.01 -5.77
CA TYR A 45 9.32 -3.09 -6.92
C TYR A 45 9.59 -1.96 -7.91
N GLY A 46 9.58 -0.70 -7.45
CA GLY A 46 9.88 0.46 -8.30
C GLY A 46 11.26 0.37 -8.93
N GLY A 47 12.27 -0.14 -8.21
CA GLY A 47 13.59 -0.42 -8.78
C GLY A 47 13.59 -1.50 -9.85
N SER A 48 12.75 -2.52 -9.72
CA SER A 48 12.60 -3.58 -10.73
C SER A 48 11.96 -3.09 -12.04
N LEU A 49 11.21 -1.98 -12.00
CA LEU A 49 10.49 -1.45 -13.17
C LEU A 49 11.40 -1.01 -14.31
N GLN A 50 12.68 -0.73 -14.07
CA GLN A 50 13.64 -0.45 -15.16
C GLN A 50 13.65 -1.59 -16.20
N GLN A 51 13.44 -2.83 -15.79
CA GLN A 51 13.42 -3.97 -16.70
C GLN A 51 12.16 -3.99 -17.60
N ALA A 52 11.07 -3.40 -17.12
CA ALA A 52 9.81 -3.29 -17.85
C ALA A 52 9.71 -1.98 -18.66
N VAL A 53 10.37 -0.92 -18.18
CA VAL A 53 10.37 0.41 -18.78
C VAL A 53 11.82 0.92 -18.81
N PRO A 54 12.62 0.55 -19.83
CA PRO A 54 14.07 0.79 -19.86
C PRO A 54 14.47 2.27 -19.77
N GLN A 55 13.59 3.15 -20.21
CA GLN A 55 13.74 4.61 -20.13
C GLN A 55 13.69 5.16 -18.69
N TRP A 56 13.26 4.36 -17.71
CA TRP A 56 13.24 4.78 -16.31
C TRP A 56 14.52 4.36 -15.60
N SER A 57 15.18 5.31 -14.95
CA SER A 57 16.32 4.98 -14.08
C SER A 57 15.84 4.17 -12.87
N ARG A 58 16.59 3.14 -12.48
CA ARG A 58 16.28 2.29 -11.31
C ARG A 58 16.00 3.10 -10.05
N ARG A 59 16.88 4.07 -9.75
CA ARG A 59 16.75 4.93 -8.56
C ARG A 59 15.58 5.91 -8.70
N GLY A 60 15.36 6.45 -9.90
CA GLY A 60 14.24 7.35 -10.17
C GLY A 60 12.91 6.63 -9.95
N ALA A 61 12.68 5.50 -10.63
CA ALA A 61 11.46 4.72 -10.52
C ALA A 61 11.15 4.28 -9.09
N ALA A 62 12.15 3.78 -8.35
CA ALA A 62 12.01 3.43 -6.94
C ALA A 62 11.55 4.62 -6.08
N ARG A 63 12.18 5.80 -6.26
CA ARG A 63 11.83 7.01 -5.52
C ARG A 63 10.47 7.55 -5.90
N TRP A 64 10.18 7.68 -7.19
CA TRP A 64 8.91 8.24 -7.67
C TRP A 64 7.74 7.43 -7.14
N LEU A 65 7.80 6.10 -7.25
CA LEU A 65 6.75 5.20 -6.80
C LEU A 65 6.58 5.24 -5.28
N THR A 66 7.68 5.10 -4.53
CA THR A 66 7.64 5.08 -3.05
C THR A 66 7.13 6.40 -2.49
N LEU A 67 7.62 7.54 -3.00
CA LEU A 67 7.20 8.86 -2.53
C LEU A 67 5.76 9.18 -2.95
N SER A 68 5.34 8.82 -4.17
CA SER A 68 3.97 9.04 -4.60
C SER A 68 2.97 8.19 -3.82
N ALA A 69 3.31 6.92 -3.56
CA ALA A 69 2.49 6.04 -2.74
C ALA A 69 2.41 6.57 -1.30
N GLY A 70 3.56 6.91 -0.71
CA GLY A 70 3.63 7.51 0.63
C GLY A 70 2.80 8.78 0.76
N ALA A 71 2.88 9.69 -0.21
CA ALA A 71 2.06 10.91 -0.23
C ALA A 71 0.57 10.59 -0.28
N GLY A 72 0.15 9.64 -1.13
CA GLY A 72 -1.24 9.19 -1.17
C GLY A 72 -1.73 8.67 0.18
N TRP A 73 -0.92 7.85 0.86
CA TRP A 73 -1.28 7.30 2.16
C TRP A 73 -1.30 8.36 3.27
N LEU A 74 -0.42 9.35 3.21
CA LEU A 74 -0.42 10.51 4.12
C LEU A 74 -1.67 11.39 3.96
N VAL A 75 -2.29 11.41 2.77
CA VAL A 75 -3.57 12.08 2.56
C VAL A 75 -4.75 11.18 2.93
N LEU A 76 -4.71 9.90 2.56
CA LEU A 76 -5.79 8.95 2.87
C LEU A 76 -5.94 8.72 4.38
N GLY A 77 -4.84 8.54 5.11
CA GLY A 77 -4.85 8.23 6.55
C GLY A 77 -5.68 9.21 7.38
N PRO A 78 -5.41 10.53 7.34
CA PRO A 78 -6.22 11.53 8.02
C PRO A 78 -7.69 11.51 7.60
N ALA A 79 -7.99 11.35 6.30
CA ALA A 79 -9.37 11.27 5.83
C ALA A 79 -10.12 10.06 6.41
N LEU A 80 -9.45 8.91 6.56
CA LEU A 80 -10.00 7.73 7.23
C LEU A 80 -10.20 7.95 8.73
N VAL A 81 -9.32 8.70 9.39
CA VAL A 81 -9.50 9.09 10.81
C VAL A 81 -10.78 9.92 10.97
N PHE A 82 -11.03 10.88 10.06
CA PHE A 82 -12.27 11.65 10.06
C PHE A 82 -13.49 10.75 9.80
N ALA A 83 -13.44 9.89 8.77
CA ALA A 83 -14.53 8.98 8.43
C ALA A 83 -14.85 7.97 9.56
N SER A 84 -13.83 7.56 10.32
CA SER A 84 -13.96 6.61 11.44
C SER A 84 -14.32 7.27 12.77
N ARG A 85 -14.54 8.60 12.79
CA ARG A 85 -14.83 9.38 14.00
C ARG A 85 -13.71 9.32 15.05
N GLY A 86 -12.46 9.45 14.60
CA GLY A 86 -11.29 9.59 15.48
C GLY A 86 -10.64 8.28 15.93
N LYS A 87 -10.94 7.14 15.29
CA LYS A 87 -10.34 5.83 15.63
C LYS A 87 -8.93 5.67 15.04
N ILE A 88 -8.02 6.53 15.47
CA ILE A 88 -6.65 6.69 14.92
C ILE A 88 -5.91 5.35 14.85
N ASN A 89 -5.83 4.62 15.96
CA ASN A 89 -5.05 3.37 16.03
C ASN A 89 -5.58 2.29 15.08
N SER A 90 -6.90 2.21 14.94
CA SER A 90 -7.53 1.27 14.01
C SER A 90 -7.27 1.67 12.55
N CYS A 91 -7.27 2.97 12.24
CA CYS A 91 -6.92 3.46 10.91
C CYS A 91 -5.45 3.20 10.57
N ILE A 92 -4.52 3.44 11.49
CA ILE A 92 -3.09 3.17 11.29
C ILE A 92 -2.87 1.68 11.01
N GLN A 93 -3.40 0.82 11.87
CA GLN A 93 -3.32 -0.63 11.71
C GLN A 93 -3.89 -1.08 10.35
N ALA A 94 -5.11 -0.63 10.02
CA ALA A 94 -5.77 -1.00 8.78
C ALA A 94 -4.97 -0.54 7.55
N CYS A 95 -4.42 0.68 7.57
CA CYS A 95 -3.58 1.20 6.49
C CYS A 95 -2.30 0.38 6.34
N LEU A 96 -1.57 0.14 7.43
CA LEU A 96 -0.29 -0.58 7.40
C LEU A 96 -0.43 -2.03 6.94
N VAL A 97 -1.48 -2.73 7.41
CA VAL A 97 -1.79 -4.10 6.97
C VAL A 97 -2.19 -4.10 5.50
N SER A 98 -3.04 -3.16 5.07
CA SER A 98 -3.42 -3.04 3.65
C SER A 98 -2.22 -2.74 2.75
N MET A 99 -1.37 -1.78 3.10
CA MET A 99 -0.12 -1.50 2.36
C MET A 99 0.72 -2.77 2.20
N SER A 100 0.93 -3.49 3.29
CA SER A 100 1.74 -4.71 3.32
C SER A 100 1.17 -5.80 2.42
N TYR A 101 -0.16 -5.89 2.34
CA TYR A 101 -0.85 -6.86 1.49
C TYR A 101 -0.56 -6.60 0.00
N GLY A 102 -0.70 -5.34 -0.45
CA GLY A 102 -0.39 -4.97 -1.84
C GLY A 102 1.09 -5.09 -2.14
N GLU A 103 1.96 -4.67 -1.21
CA GLU A 103 3.40 -4.73 -1.40
C GLU A 103 3.93 -6.17 -1.46
N THR A 104 3.28 -7.12 -0.78
CA THR A 104 3.58 -8.55 -0.97
C THR A 104 3.33 -9.00 -2.42
N ILE A 105 2.22 -8.54 -3.03
CA ILE A 105 1.91 -8.82 -4.44
C ILE A 105 2.93 -8.14 -5.37
N LEU A 106 3.32 -6.90 -5.07
CA LEU A 106 4.31 -6.15 -5.86
C LEU A 106 5.72 -6.74 -5.73
N LEU A 107 6.09 -7.29 -4.58
CA LEU A 107 7.35 -8.02 -4.40
C LEU A 107 7.41 -9.29 -5.27
N ILE A 108 6.30 -10.02 -5.41
CA ILE A 108 6.19 -11.11 -6.39
C ILE A 108 6.40 -10.55 -7.81
N GLY A 109 5.79 -9.41 -8.12
CA GLY A 109 6.00 -8.70 -9.37
C GLY A 109 7.47 -8.32 -9.63
N ALA A 110 8.18 -7.86 -8.60
CA ALA A 110 9.59 -7.54 -8.67
C ALA A 110 10.42 -8.79 -8.99
N LEU A 111 10.14 -9.90 -8.30
CA LEU A 111 10.77 -11.19 -8.58
C LEU A 111 10.52 -11.64 -10.03
N LEU A 112 9.27 -11.53 -10.51
CA LEU A 112 8.92 -11.84 -11.90
C LEU A 112 9.69 -10.97 -12.90
N ASN A 113 9.89 -9.69 -12.60
CA ASN A 113 10.72 -8.82 -13.43
C ASN A 113 12.16 -9.33 -13.51
N TYR A 114 12.77 -9.70 -12.39
CA TYR A 114 14.15 -10.22 -12.36
C TYR A 114 14.30 -11.56 -13.07
N LEU A 115 13.31 -12.46 -12.96
CA LEU A 115 13.36 -13.81 -13.54
C LEU A 115 13.00 -13.82 -15.03
N LEU A 116 11.91 -13.15 -15.41
CA LEU A 116 11.37 -13.18 -16.76
C LEU A 116 11.99 -12.08 -17.64
N LYS A 117 13.32 -12.09 -17.80
CA LYS A 117 14.14 -11.08 -18.52
C LYS A 117 13.59 -10.60 -19.89
N THR A 118 12.62 -11.29 -20.45
CA THR A 118 11.79 -10.91 -21.58
C THR A 118 11.08 -9.56 -21.39
N GLN A 119 11.39 -8.61 -22.28
CA GLN A 119 10.71 -7.30 -22.32
C GLN A 119 9.34 -7.36 -23.01
N ALA A 120 9.12 -8.35 -23.87
CA ALA A 120 7.80 -8.60 -24.44
C ALA A 120 6.81 -8.83 -23.30
N TYR A 121 5.78 -7.99 -23.22
CA TYR A 121 4.73 -7.98 -22.20
C TYR A 121 5.13 -7.52 -20.79
N ALA A 122 6.36 -7.05 -20.56
CA ALA A 122 6.79 -6.63 -19.22
C ALA A 122 5.93 -5.46 -18.70
N GLN A 123 5.59 -4.51 -19.56
CA GLN A 123 4.74 -3.37 -19.19
C GLN A 123 3.31 -3.80 -18.84
N GLN A 124 2.66 -4.62 -19.68
CA GLN A 124 1.30 -5.13 -19.44
C GLN A 124 1.23 -5.96 -18.16
N ARG A 125 2.22 -6.84 -17.93
CA ARG A 125 2.33 -7.64 -16.71
C ARG A 125 2.42 -6.76 -15.46
N ASN A 126 3.27 -5.73 -15.48
CA ASN A 126 3.42 -4.81 -14.35
C ASN A 126 2.15 -3.99 -14.11
N LEU A 127 1.49 -3.53 -15.18
CA LEU A 127 0.20 -2.83 -15.06
C LEU A 127 -0.86 -3.73 -14.41
N LEU A 128 -0.96 -4.99 -14.84
CA LEU A 128 -1.89 -5.95 -14.27
C LEU A 128 -1.58 -6.23 -12.81
N LEU A 129 -0.31 -6.41 -12.44
CA LEU A 129 0.11 -6.63 -11.05
C LEU A 129 -0.21 -5.42 -10.17
N VAL A 130 0.02 -4.20 -10.64
CA VAL A 130 -0.34 -2.97 -9.92
C VAL A 130 -1.85 -2.87 -9.74
N LEU A 131 -2.64 -3.24 -10.75
CA LEU A 131 -4.09 -3.26 -10.66
C LEU A 131 -4.58 -4.28 -9.62
N ILE A 132 -4.06 -5.51 -9.69
CA ILE A 132 -4.39 -6.57 -8.72
C ILE A 132 -4.01 -6.11 -7.30
N ALA A 133 -2.80 -5.61 -7.11
CA ALA A 133 -2.34 -5.11 -5.81
C ALA A 133 -3.27 -4.00 -5.29
N ASN A 134 -3.65 -3.02 -6.12
CA ASN A 134 -4.55 -1.95 -5.71
C ASN A 134 -5.94 -2.45 -5.31
N ILE A 135 -6.54 -3.34 -6.11
CA ILE A 135 -7.85 -3.92 -5.80
C ILE A 135 -7.80 -4.72 -4.50
N SER A 136 -6.76 -5.54 -4.32
CA SER A 136 -6.56 -6.31 -3.10
C SER A 136 -6.42 -5.41 -1.88
N MET A 137 -5.56 -4.38 -1.94
CA MET A 137 -5.38 -3.44 -0.83
C MET A 137 -6.67 -2.69 -0.48
N ALA A 138 -7.39 -2.18 -1.48
CA ALA A 138 -8.65 -1.46 -1.29
C ALA A 138 -9.71 -2.35 -0.65
N SER A 139 -9.81 -3.60 -1.11
CA SER A 139 -10.75 -4.60 -0.58
C SER A 139 -10.41 -4.94 0.87
N THR A 140 -9.15 -5.26 1.15
CA THR A 140 -8.66 -5.55 2.51
C THR A 140 -8.87 -4.35 3.44
N LEU A 141 -8.67 -3.12 2.96
CA LEU A 141 -8.91 -1.92 3.75
C LEU A 141 -10.41 -1.77 4.07
N ALA A 142 -11.29 -1.91 3.07
CA ALA A 142 -12.73 -1.78 3.24
C ALA A 142 -13.30 -2.85 4.18
N GLU A 143 -12.78 -4.07 4.11
CA GLU A 143 -13.16 -5.16 5.02
C GLU A 143 -12.73 -4.89 6.45
N GLN A 144 -11.50 -4.43 6.65
CA GLN A 144 -10.99 -4.04 7.97
C GLN A 144 -11.82 -2.89 8.55
N LEU A 145 -11.98 -1.79 7.81
CA LEU A 145 -12.65 -0.60 8.32
C LEU A 145 -14.15 -0.81 8.59
N SER A 146 -14.78 -1.83 7.99
CA SER A 146 -16.14 -2.23 8.35
C SER A 146 -16.29 -2.65 9.82
N VAL A 147 -15.22 -3.17 10.44
CA VAL A 147 -15.19 -3.51 11.88
C VAL A 147 -15.41 -2.28 12.74
N ILE A 148 -14.88 -1.14 12.31
CA ILE A 148 -15.00 0.13 13.03
C ILE A 148 -16.16 1.00 12.54
N LYS A 149 -17.10 0.42 11.78
CA LYS A 149 -18.34 1.03 11.25
C LYS A 149 -18.13 2.07 10.13
N VAL A 150 -17.00 2.04 9.42
CA VAL A 150 -16.85 2.81 8.17
C VAL A 150 -17.46 2.00 7.04
N ALA A 151 -18.30 2.64 6.21
CA ALA A 151 -18.95 1.93 5.12
C ALA A 151 -17.93 1.55 4.03
N ARG A 152 -18.11 0.37 3.42
CA ARG A 152 -17.21 -0.12 2.36
C ARG A 152 -17.14 0.86 1.18
N TRP A 153 -18.28 1.36 0.72
CA TRP A 153 -18.33 2.31 -0.39
C TRP A 153 -17.59 3.61 -0.09
N GLN A 154 -17.62 4.11 1.16
CA GLN A 154 -16.86 5.28 1.58
C GLN A 154 -15.35 5.01 1.48
N THR A 155 -14.92 3.82 1.92
CA THR A 155 -13.52 3.42 1.82
C THR A 155 -13.06 3.37 0.36
N TRP A 156 -13.86 2.78 -0.53
CA TRP A 156 -13.57 2.75 -1.97
C TRP A 156 -13.53 4.14 -2.60
N LEU A 157 -14.47 5.03 -2.23
CA LEU A 157 -14.49 6.41 -2.71
C LEU A 157 -13.23 7.17 -2.28
N LEU A 158 -12.89 7.09 -0.98
CA LEU A 158 -11.67 7.72 -0.44
C LEU A 158 -10.40 7.14 -1.06
N TRP A 159 -10.37 5.83 -1.31
CA TRP A 159 -9.28 5.17 -2.02
C TRP A 159 -9.10 5.75 -3.43
N MET A 160 -10.17 5.81 -4.21
CA MET A 160 -10.11 6.29 -5.60
C MET A 160 -9.76 7.78 -5.69
N LEU A 161 -10.38 8.62 -4.86
CA LEU A 161 -10.18 10.07 -4.91
C LEU A 161 -8.86 10.50 -4.28
N LEU A 162 -8.55 9.99 -3.09
CA LEU A 162 -7.43 10.49 -2.31
C LEU A 162 -6.17 9.70 -2.59
N LEU A 163 -6.20 8.37 -2.45
CA LEU A 163 -5.00 7.56 -2.62
C LEU A 163 -4.55 7.53 -4.07
N ASN A 164 -5.43 7.09 -4.97
CA ASN A 164 -5.10 7.00 -6.40
C ASN A 164 -4.93 8.40 -7.03
N GLY A 165 -5.82 9.34 -6.71
CA GLY A 165 -5.74 10.72 -7.23
C GLY A 165 -4.47 11.46 -6.80
N THR A 166 -4.14 11.42 -5.50
CA THR A 166 -2.90 12.05 -4.99
C THR A 166 -1.67 11.30 -5.47
N GLY A 167 -1.69 9.96 -5.44
CA GLY A 167 -0.59 9.13 -5.93
C GLY A 167 -0.26 9.41 -7.39
N ALA A 168 -1.25 9.43 -8.28
CA ALA A 168 -1.06 9.73 -9.69
C ALA A 168 -0.52 11.16 -9.90
N SER A 169 -1.09 12.14 -9.19
CA SER A 169 -0.66 13.54 -9.27
C SER A 169 0.79 13.74 -8.80
N CYS A 170 1.15 13.14 -7.65
CA CYS A 170 2.51 13.16 -7.11
C CYS A 170 3.48 12.43 -8.02
N PHE A 171 3.11 11.25 -8.53
CA PHE A 171 3.96 10.48 -9.45
C PHE A 171 4.28 11.29 -10.71
N TYR A 172 3.27 11.90 -11.32
CA TYR A 172 3.43 12.75 -12.51
C TYR A 172 4.39 13.92 -12.22
N ARG A 173 4.17 14.66 -11.12
CA ARG A 173 5.03 15.78 -10.73
C ARG A 173 6.46 15.35 -10.42
N LEU A 174 6.64 14.30 -9.62
CA LEU A 174 7.97 13.80 -9.24
C LEU A 174 8.74 13.29 -10.45
N ARG A 175 8.08 12.56 -11.35
CA ARG A 175 8.71 12.14 -12.60
C ARG A 175 9.13 13.34 -13.43
N HIS A 176 8.29 14.37 -13.57
CA HIS A 176 8.65 15.55 -14.36
C HIS A 176 9.80 16.36 -13.72
N LEU A 177 9.83 16.48 -12.39
CA LEU A 177 10.82 17.29 -11.69
C LEU A 177 12.17 16.57 -11.50
N LEU A 178 12.15 15.24 -11.38
CA LEU A 178 13.31 14.42 -11.00
C LEU A 178 13.78 13.46 -12.11
N ALA A 179 13.25 13.55 -13.33
CA ALA A 179 13.73 12.79 -14.49
C ALA A 179 14.82 13.53 -15.31
N LYS A 180 15.37 14.61 -14.76
CA LYS A 180 16.64 15.20 -15.23
C LYS A 180 17.81 14.41 -14.63
#